data_AF-A0A8J7DDD5-F1
#
_entry.id   AF-A0A8J7DDD5-F1
#
_cell.length_a   1.000
_cell.length_b   1.000
_cell.length_c   1.000
_cell.angle_alpha   90.00
_cell.angle_beta   90.00
_cell.angle_gamma   90.00
#
_symmetry.space_group_name_H-M   'P 1'
#
loop_
_entity.id
_entity.type
_entity.pdbx_description
1 polymer ?
#
loop_
_entity_poly.entity_id
_entity_poly.type
_entity_poly.pdbx_seq_one_letter_code
_entity_poly.pdbx_strand_id
1 'polypeptide(L)' 'MDIGQKVQLRRLRDRVSKKLASRLGQTGTIRDFKMTDGSGVGVLVKFEDGFTTWFFEDELAPA' A
#
# COMPACT_ATOMS: atom_id res chain seq x y z
N MET A 1 -10.55 -0.14 -6.59
CA MET A 1 -9.70 0.72 -5.75
C MET A 1 -9.55 2.01 -6.50
N ASP A 2 -9.85 3.13 -5.87
CA ASP A 2 -9.87 4.45 -6.52
C ASP A 2 -8.93 5.43 -5.82
N ILE A 3 -8.44 6.43 -6.55
CA ILE A 3 -7.60 7.49 -5.97
C ILE A 3 -8.45 8.28 -4.96
N GLY A 4 -7.91 8.48 -3.75
CA GLY A 4 -8.62 9.09 -2.63
C GLY A 4 -9.35 8.10 -1.71
N GLN A 5 -9.41 6.81 -2.07
CA GLN A 5 -9.98 5.79 -1.21
C GLN A 5 -9.02 5.43 -0.06
N LYS A 6 -9.58 5.12 1.11
CA LYS A 6 -8.84 4.56 2.24
C LYS A 6 -8.66 3.06 2.06
N VAL A 7 -7.44 2.60 2.30
CA VAL A 7 -7.04 1.20 2.16
C VAL A 7 -6.22 0.80 3.37
N GLN A 8 -6.38 -0.44 3.82
CA GLN A 8 -5.67 -1.01 4.95
C GLN A 8 -4.61 -2.00 4.46
N LEU A 9 -3.43 -1.93 5.07
CA LEU A 9 -2.36 -2.89 4.82
C LEU A 9 -2.70 -4.23 5.49
N ARG A 10 -3.02 -5.27 4.71
CA ARG A 10 -3.53 -6.53 5.26
C ARG A 10 -2.52 -7.66 5.25
N ARG A 11 -1.62 -7.69 4.26
CA ARG A 11 -0.42 -8.53 4.27
C ARG A 11 0.78 -7.77 3.73
N LEU A 12 1.96 -8.32 3.96
CA LEU A 12 3.21 -7.85 3.39
C LEU A 12 3.99 -9.08 2.91
N ARG A 13 4.63 -8.99 1.75
CA ARG A 13 5.47 -10.10 1.26
C ARG A 13 6.70 -10.32 2.14
N ASP A 14 7.17 -11.56 2.16
CA ASP A 14 8.43 -11.94 2.80
C ASP A 14 9.57 -11.14 2.14
N ARG A 15 10.32 -10.35 2.92
CA ARG A 15 11.31 -9.30 2.54
C ARG A 15 10.83 -7.85 2.51
N VAL A 16 9.93 -7.46 3.41
CA VAL A 16 9.72 -6.03 3.71
C VAL A 16 10.64 -5.53 4.83
N SER A 17 11.02 -4.26 4.80
CA SER A 17 11.79 -3.64 5.89
C SER A 17 10.99 -3.69 7.20
N LYS A 18 11.66 -3.83 8.35
CA LYS A 18 11.01 -3.80 9.69
C LYS A 18 10.06 -2.60 9.87
N LYS A 19 10.41 -1.45 9.30
CA LYS A 19 9.60 -0.21 9.32
C LYS A 19 8.26 -0.34 8.57
N LEU A 20 8.18 -1.18 7.54
CA LEU A 20 6.94 -1.50 6.83
C LEU A 20 6.14 -2.55 7.60
N ALA A 21 6.82 -3.56 8.17
CA ALA A 21 6.18 -4.57 9.00
C ALA A 21 5.42 -3.96 10.20
N SER A 22 5.99 -2.93 10.84
CA SER A 22 5.32 -2.19 11.91
C SER A 22 4.06 -1.42 11.48
N ARG A 23 3.82 -1.28 10.17
CA ARG A 23 2.63 -0.61 9.62
C ARG A 23 1.57 -1.58 9.11
N LEU A 24 1.78 -2.88 9.30
CA LEU A 24 0.75 -3.88 9.04
C LEU A 24 -0.49 -3.55 9.89
N GLY A 25 -1.65 -3.49 9.26
CA GLY A 25 -2.91 -3.09 9.90
C GLY A 25 -3.17 -1.58 9.92
N GLN A 26 -2.24 -0.73 9.50
CA GLN A 26 -2.51 0.71 9.35
C GLN A 26 -3.33 0.99 8.08
N THR A 27 -4.12 2.06 8.14
CA THR A 27 -4.87 2.60 7.01
C THR A 27 -4.12 3.77 6.38
N GLY A 28 -4.15 3.82 5.05
CA GLY A 28 -3.61 4.92 4.26
C GLY A 28 -4.58 5.29 3.14
N THR A 29 -4.29 6.39 2.45
CA THR A 29 -5.10 6.88 1.33
C THR A 29 -4.37 6.64 0.02
N ILE A 30 -5.07 6.11 -0.98
CA ILE A 30 -4.51 5.93 -2.32
C ILE A 30 -4.28 7.30 -2.95
N ARG A 31 -3.06 7.52 -3.44
CA ARG A 31 -2.67 8.73 -4.15
C ARG A 31 -2.54 8.52 -5.65
N ASP A 32 -2.08 7.35 -6.06
CA ASP A 32 -1.76 7.09 -7.46
C ASP A 32 -1.67 5.58 -7.72
N PHE A 33 -1.65 5.19 -8.99
CA PHE A 33 -1.47 3.82 -9.43
C PHE A 33 -0.39 3.77 -10.50
N LYS A 34 0.52 2.82 -10.38
CA LYS A 34 1.62 2.62 -11.33
C LYS A 34 1.70 1.18 -11.75
N MET A 35 1.81 0.97 -13.06
CA MET A 35 2.02 -0.35 -13.61
C MET A 35 3.44 -0.81 -13.28
N THR A 36 3.55 -2.02 -12.71
CA THR A 36 4.83 -2.68 -12.49
C THR A 36 5.12 -3.63 -13.65
N ASP A 37 6.39 -3.73 -13.98
CA ASP A 37 7.03 -4.44 -15.09
C ASP A 37 6.86 -5.97 -15.05
N GLY A 38 6.26 -6.51 -13.98
CA GLY A 38 5.95 -7.94 -13.81
C GLY A 38 4.47 -8.31 -13.87
N SER A 39 3.62 -7.51 -14.52
CA SER A 39 2.16 -7.70 -14.67
C SER A 39 1.29 -7.30 -13.46
N GLY A 40 1.87 -6.65 -12.45
CA GLY A 40 1.15 -6.16 -11.26
C GLY A 40 0.81 -4.67 -11.34
N VAL A 41 -0.26 -4.26 -10.65
CA VAL A 41 -0.53 -2.84 -10.38
C VAL A 41 0.05 -2.50 -9.00
N GLY A 42 0.96 -1.54 -8.98
CA GLY A 42 1.45 -0.89 -7.77
C GLY A 42 0.53 0.27 -7.38
N VAL A 43 0.10 0.31 -6.13
CA VAL A 43 -0.76 1.34 -5.56
C VAL A 43 0.09 2.23 -4.66
N LEU A 44 0.11 3.54 -4.93
CA LEU A 44 0.77 4.51 -4.07
C LEU A 44 -0.14 4.85 -2.90
N VAL A 45 0.29 4.53 -1.69
CA VAL A 45 -0.48 4.79 -0.47
C VAL A 45 0.27 5.80 0.39
N LYS A 46 -0.44 6.84 0.81
CA LYS A 46 0.03 7.83 1.80
C LYS A 46 -0.65 7.58 3.14
N PHE A 47 0.15 7.34 4.17
CA PHE A 47 -0.29 7.20 5.55
C PHE A 47 -0.38 8.57 6.25
N GLU A 48 -1.05 8.63 7.40
CA GLU A 48 -1.22 9.86 8.19
C GLU A 48 0.12 10.47 8.65
N ASP A 49 1.13 9.65 8.93
CA ASP A 49 2.48 10.11 9.30
C ASP A 49 3.26 10.81 8.16
N GLY A 50 2.61 11.08 7.02
CA GLY A 50 3.24 11.62 5.82
C GLY A 50 4.07 10.60 5.04
N PHE A 51 4.25 9.38 5.58
CA PHE A 51 4.93 8.30 4.90
C PHE A 51 4.15 7.88 3.64
N THR A 52 4.82 7.86 2.50
CA THR A 52 4.23 7.51 1.21
C THR A 52 5.07 6.41 0.58
N THR A 53 4.44 5.30 0.21
CA THR A 53 5.13 4.16 -0.44
C THR A 53 4.18 3.42 -1.37
N TRP A 54 4.76 2.60 -2.24
CA TRP A 54 4.03 1.72 -3.14
C TRP A 54 3.81 0.36 -2.52
N PHE A 55 2.63 -0.22 -2.74
CA PHE A 55 2.27 -1.59 -2.39
C PHE A 55 1.61 -2.29 -3.57
N PHE A 56 1.54 -3.60 -3.53
CA PHE A 56 0.73 -4.33 -4.50
C PHE A 56 -0.75 -4.25 -4.13
N GLU A 57 -1.64 -4.32 -5.12
CA GLU A 57 -3.08 -4.50 -4.88
C GLU A 57 -3.33 -5.76 -4.02
N ASP A 58 -2.50 -6.81 -4.20
CA ASP A 58 -2.55 -8.06 -3.41
C ASP A 58 -2.13 -7.93 -1.93
N GLU A 59 -1.63 -6.77 -1.52
CA GLU A 59 -1.26 -6.46 -0.13
C GLU A 59 -2.27 -5.55 0.59
N LEU A 60 -3.13 -4.88 -0.18
CA LEU A 60 -4.06 -3.88 0.30
C LEU A 60 -5.49 -4.43 0.34
N ALA A 61 -6.26 -4.00 1.34
CA ALA A 61 -7.69 -4.23 1.41
C ALA A 61 -8.45 -2.90 1.45
N PRO A 62 -9.66 -2.81 0.88
CA PRO A 62 -10.54 -1.68 1.15
C PRO A 62 -10.83 -1.61 2.65
N ALA A 63 -10.66 -0.41 3.23
CA ALA A 63 -10.90 -0.13 4.65
C ALA A 63 -12.32 0.39 4.88
#